data_AF-A0A963XCB1-F1
#
_entry.id   AF-A0A963XCB1-F1
#
_cell.length_a   1.000
_cell.length_b   1.000
_cell.length_c   1.000
_cell.angle_alpha   90.00
_cell.angle_beta   90.00
_cell.angle_gamma   90.00
#
_symmetry.space_group_name_H-M   'P 1'
#
loop_
_entity.id
_entity.type
_entity.pdbx_description
1 polymer ?
#
loop_
_entity_poly.entity_id
_entity_poly.type
_entity_poly.pdbx_seq_one_letter_code
_entity_poly.pdbx_strand_id
1 'polypeptide(L)'
;MFRVNKLTDYATVVLIDIARSDVRLSTHHIAARTGIPLPTIAKLMKALGRASLVVSHRGAAGGYALGRPTGEITVADVIQAVEGPIALTACADTSEDHCGIESVCPVQGKWNRVNAAVLSALRDVTLAEMVADVATFGIDSPGSHRRHEPPAV
;
A
#
# COMPACT_ATOMS: atom_id res chain seq x y z
N MET A 1 -0.12 2.54 18.02
CA MET A 1 1.12 2.83 17.27
C MET A 1 0.84 2.50 15.81
N PHE A 2 0.90 3.48 14.91
CA PHE A 2 0.69 3.25 13.48
C PHE A 2 1.83 2.37 12.96
N ARG A 3 1.54 1.11 12.64
CA ARG A 3 2.49 0.15 12.12
C ARG A 3 1.80 -0.65 11.03
N VAL A 4 2.35 -0.59 9.83
CA VAL A 4 1.92 -1.44 8.72
C VAL A 4 2.16 -2.90 9.09
N ASN A 5 1.13 -3.73 8.91
CA ASN A 5 1.19 -5.15 9.20
C ASN A 5 1.98 -5.88 8.11
N LYS A 6 2.66 -6.96 8.50
CA LYS A 6 3.34 -7.91 7.60
C LYS A 6 2.44 -8.39 6.46
N LEU A 7 1.13 -8.49 6.68
CA LEU A 7 0.19 -8.87 5.62
C LEU A 7 0.10 -7.83 4.49
N THR A 8 0.27 -6.55 4.80
CA THR A 8 0.29 -5.48 3.80
C THR A 8 1.57 -5.55 2.99
N ASP A 9 2.72 -5.78 3.62
CA ASP A 9 3.99 -6.01 2.89
C ASP A 9 3.86 -7.18 1.90
N TYR A 10 3.26 -8.28 2.37
CA TYR A 10 2.98 -9.43 1.52
C TYR A 10 2.00 -9.13 0.39
N ALA A 11 0.96 -8.34 0.64
CA ALA A 11 0.03 -7.90 -0.38
C ALA A 11 0.72 -7.07 -1.46
N THR A 12 1.60 -6.16 -1.08
CA THR A 12 2.40 -5.35 -2.01
C THR A 12 3.31 -6.23 -2.87
N VAL A 13 4.06 -7.16 -2.26
CA VAL A 13 4.92 -8.12 -3.00
C VAL A 13 4.10 -8.91 -4.03
N VAL A 14 2.93 -9.37 -3.62
CA VAL A 14 2.02 -10.13 -4.48
C VAL A 14 1.50 -9.28 -5.65
N LEU A 15 1.11 -8.02 -5.40
CA LEU A 15 0.67 -7.10 -6.45
C LEU A 15 1.79 -6.78 -7.43
N ILE A 16 3.02 -6.60 -6.95
CA ILE A 16 4.21 -6.41 -7.80
C ILE A 16 4.47 -7.66 -8.67
N ASP A 17 4.36 -8.86 -8.12
CA ASP A 17 4.56 -10.10 -8.88
C ASP A 17 3.52 -10.26 -10.00
N ILE A 18 2.26 -9.93 -9.72
CA ILE A 18 1.19 -9.90 -10.72
C ILE A 18 1.46 -8.80 -11.75
N ALA A 19 1.86 -7.59 -11.32
CA ALA A 19 2.12 -6.45 -12.19
C ALA A 19 3.26 -6.70 -13.20
N ARG A 20 4.28 -7.47 -12.79
CA ARG A 20 5.43 -7.82 -13.63
C ARG A 20 5.18 -9.01 -14.55
N SER A 21 4.02 -9.64 -14.46
CA SER A 21 3.70 -10.84 -15.22
C SER A 21 2.78 -10.52 -16.39
N ASP A 22 3.19 -10.90 -17.60
CA ASP A 22 2.37 -10.75 -18.82
C ASP A 22 1.21 -11.76 -18.89
N VAL A 23 1.17 -12.70 -17.96
CA VAL A 23 0.17 -13.77 -17.89
C VAL A 23 -0.54 -13.77 -16.54
N ARG A 24 -1.78 -14.24 -16.54
CA ARG A 24 -2.55 -14.46 -15.31
C ARG A 24 -1.87 -15.49 -14.42
N LEU A 25 -1.75 -15.20 -13.13
CA LEU A 25 -1.07 -16.07 -12.18
C LEU A 25 -2.06 -16.83 -11.28
N SER A 26 -1.87 -18.13 -11.11
CA SER A 26 -2.58 -18.88 -10.08
C SER A 26 -2.02 -18.58 -8.69
N THR A 27 -2.80 -18.81 -7.64
CA THR A 27 -2.31 -18.67 -6.24
C THR A 27 -1.10 -19.56 -5.96
N HIS A 28 -1.03 -20.73 -6.59
CA HIS A 28 0.12 -21.64 -6.47
C HIS A 28 1.37 -21.07 -7.13
N HIS A 29 1.25 -20.47 -8.32
CA HIS A 29 2.37 -19.80 -8.96
C HIS A 29 2.87 -18.61 -8.16
N ILE A 30 1.96 -17.78 -7.64
CA ILE A 30 2.33 -16.63 -6.80
C ILE A 30 3.04 -17.10 -5.52
N ALA A 31 2.52 -18.13 -4.85
CA ALA A 31 3.15 -18.70 -3.66
C ALA A 31 4.56 -19.24 -3.96
N ALA A 32 4.74 -19.94 -5.08
CA ALA A 32 6.04 -20.48 -5.49
C ALA A 32 7.07 -19.38 -5.80
N ARG A 33 6.64 -18.29 -6.47
CA ARG A 33 7.52 -17.18 -6.86
C ARG A 33 7.89 -16.26 -5.70
N THR A 34 6.96 -16.03 -4.78
CA THR A 34 7.13 -15.09 -3.66
C THR A 34 7.63 -15.75 -2.38
N GLY A 35 7.53 -17.08 -2.27
CA GLY A 35 7.81 -17.82 -1.02
C GLY A 35 6.77 -17.62 0.07
N ILE A 36 5.68 -16.88 -0.19
CA ILE A 36 4.61 -16.65 0.77
C ILE A 36 3.71 -17.90 0.83
N PRO A 37 3.36 -18.41 2.03
CA PRO A 37 2.52 -19.59 2.15
C PRO A 37 1.19 -19.47 1.42
N LEU A 38 0.79 -20.54 0.72
CA LEU A 38 -0.44 -20.58 -0.07
C LEU A 38 -1.71 -20.13 0.70
N PRO A 39 -1.92 -20.50 1.99
CA PRO A 39 -3.08 -20.00 2.75
C PRO A 39 -3.07 -18.48 2.91
N THR A 40 -1.89 -17.88 3.08
CA THR A 40 -1.71 -16.44 3.15
C THR A 40 -2.02 -15.79 1.81
N ILE A 41 -1.50 -16.33 0.71
CA ILE A 41 -1.85 -15.86 -0.64
C ILE A 41 -3.36 -15.91 -0.87
N ALA A 42 -4.03 -17.00 -0.53
CA ALA A 42 -5.48 -17.13 -0.68
C ALA A 42 -6.25 -16.08 0.14
N LYS A 43 -5.81 -15.82 1.38
CA LYS A 43 -6.38 -14.75 2.22
C LYS A 43 -6.19 -13.37 1.57
N LEU A 44 -5.00 -13.09 1.06
CA LEU A 44 -4.67 -11.83 0.39
C LEU A 44 -5.49 -11.65 -0.88
N MET A 45 -5.62 -12.67 -1.74
CA MET A 45 -6.44 -12.59 -2.96
C MET A 45 -7.90 -12.25 -2.66
N LYS A 46 -8.47 -12.79 -1.58
CA LYS A 46 -9.83 -12.47 -1.15
C LYS A 46 -9.94 -11.01 -0.70
N ALA A 47 -8.96 -10.52 0.06
CA ALA A 47 -8.93 -9.14 0.53
C ALA A 47 -8.78 -8.15 -0.65
N LEU A 48 -7.76 -8.36 -1.48
CA LEU A 48 -7.46 -7.55 -2.67
C LEU A 48 -8.58 -7.58 -3.71
N GLY A 49 -9.23 -8.73 -3.89
CA GLY A 49 -10.35 -8.88 -4.82
C GLY A 49 -11.60 -8.11 -4.37
N ARG A 50 -11.89 -8.07 -3.07
CA ARG A 50 -12.99 -7.24 -2.52
C ARG A 50 -12.75 -5.75 -2.73
N ALA A 51 -11.49 -5.33 -2.72
CA ALA A 51 -11.09 -3.95 -3.00
C ALA A 51 -10.85 -3.67 -4.49
N SER A 52 -11.20 -4.61 -5.39
CA SER A 52 -11.01 -4.50 -6.83
C SER A 52 -9.56 -4.20 -7.28
N LEU A 53 -8.57 -4.57 -6.45
CA LEU A 53 -7.16 -4.45 -6.78
C LEU A 53 -6.66 -5.59 -7.67
N VAL A 54 -7.34 -6.74 -7.59
CA VAL A 54 -7.11 -7.89 -8.46
C VAL A 54 -8.44 -8.42 -9.00
N VAL A 55 -8.39 -9.03 -10.18
CA VAL A 55 -9.53 -9.71 -10.81
C VAL A 55 -9.19 -11.18 -10.97
N SER A 56 -10.12 -12.05 -10.59
CA SER A 56 -9.99 -13.50 -10.72
C SER A 56 -10.69 -14.00 -11.98
N HIS A 57 -9.96 -14.76 -12.79
CA HIS A 57 -10.49 -15.47 -13.95
C HIS A 57 -10.52 -16.96 -13.66
N ARG A 58 -11.65 -17.61 -13.96
CA ARG A 58 -11.84 -19.06 -13.79
C ARG A 58 -11.47 -19.82 -15.07
N GLY A 59 -11.26 -21.13 -14.95
CA GLY A 59 -10.96 -22.04 -16.07
C GLY A 59 -9.50 -22.49 -16.14
N ALA A 60 -9.17 -23.31 -17.14
CA ALA A 60 -7.84 -23.92 -17.30
C ALA A 60 -6.71 -22.89 -17.51
N ALA A 61 -7.02 -21.73 -18.10
CA ALA A 61 -6.10 -20.58 -18.24
C ALA A 61 -6.47 -19.42 -17.27
N GLY A 62 -7.12 -19.78 -16.16
CA GLY A 62 -7.54 -18.86 -15.10
C GLY A 62 -6.37 -18.38 -14.24
N GLY A 63 -6.66 -17.49 -13.30
CA GLY A 63 -5.67 -16.86 -12.43
C GLY A 63 -6.08 -15.44 -12.08
N TYR A 64 -5.13 -14.69 -11.52
CA TYR A 64 -5.30 -13.32 -11.11
C TYR A 64 -4.53 -12.37 -12.03
N ALA A 65 -5.14 -11.22 -12.28
CA ALA A 65 -4.55 -10.05 -12.91
C ALA A 65 -4.85 -8.82 -12.05
N LEU A 66 -4.14 -7.70 -12.28
CA LEU A 66 -4.52 -6.43 -11.65
C LEU A 66 -5.91 -6.00 -12.11
N GLY A 67 -6.69 -5.43 -11.20
CA GLY A 67 -8.01 -4.87 -11.52
C GLY A 67 -7.96 -3.47 -12.12
N ARG A 68 -6.83 -2.78 -11.97
CA ARG A 68 -6.59 -1.40 -12.43
C ARG A 68 -5.11 -1.23 -12.84
N PRO A 69 -4.75 -0.22 -13.65
CA PRO A 69 -3.36 0.11 -13.95
C PRO A 69 -2.53 0.37 -12.69
N THR A 70 -1.23 0.04 -12.72
CA THR A 70 -0.32 0.21 -11.56
C THR A 70 -0.22 1.67 -11.08
N GLY A 71 -0.39 2.64 -11.98
CA GLY A 71 -0.40 4.07 -11.63
C GLY A 71 -1.67 4.53 -10.90
N GLU A 72 -2.72 3.70 -10.84
CA GLU A 72 -3.98 4.00 -10.15
C GLU A 72 -4.15 3.25 -8.84
N ILE A 73 -3.22 2.33 -8.52
CA ILE A 73 -3.23 1.56 -7.27
C ILE A 73 -2.24 2.22 -6.33
N THR A 74 -2.73 2.75 -5.20
CA THR A 74 -1.88 3.44 -4.22
C THR A 74 -1.50 2.53 -3.05
N VAL A 75 -0.46 2.88 -2.28
CA VAL A 75 -0.15 2.19 -1.02
C VAL A 75 -1.32 2.28 -0.04
N ALA A 76 -2.02 3.42 -0.01
CA ALA A 76 -3.22 3.59 0.78
C ALA A 76 -4.32 2.57 0.41
N ASP A 77 -4.48 2.22 -0.87
CA ASP A 77 -5.45 1.20 -1.30
C ASP A 77 -5.08 -0.19 -0.78
N VAL A 78 -3.79 -0.54 -0.81
CA VAL A 78 -3.30 -1.84 -0.34
C VAL A 78 -3.50 -1.97 1.16
N ILE A 79 -3.13 -0.95 1.94
CA ILE A 79 -3.36 -0.91 3.39
C ILE A 79 -4.86 -1.07 3.68
N GLN A 80 -5.71 -0.28 3.01
CA GLN A 80 -7.16 -0.35 3.23
C GLN A 80 -7.77 -1.70 2.88
N ALA A 81 -7.30 -2.35 1.81
CA ALA A 81 -7.77 -3.66 1.40
C ALA A 81 -7.46 -4.76 2.44
N VAL A 82 -6.32 -4.64 3.13
CA VAL A 82 -5.79 -5.69 4.02
C VAL A 82 -6.11 -5.43 5.49
N GLU A 83 -5.96 -4.19 5.94
CA GLU A 83 -6.05 -3.79 7.35
C GLU A 83 -7.36 -3.04 7.66
N GLY A 84 -7.99 -2.42 6.67
CA GLY A 84 -9.18 -1.59 6.85
C GLY A 84 -8.88 -0.08 6.89
N PRO A 85 -9.81 0.75 7.39
CA PRO A 85 -9.69 2.21 7.35
C PRO A 85 -8.38 2.72 7.96
N ILE A 86 -7.75 3.69 7.29
CA ILE A 86 -6.51 4.34 7.78
C ILE A 86 -6.91 5.51 8.68
N ALA A 87 -6.84 5.26 9.99
CA ALA A 87 -7.08 6.29 11.00
C ALA A 87 -6.01 6.24 12.09
N LEU A 88 -5.36 7.38 12.35
CA LEU A 88 -4.35 7.51 13.41
C LEU A 88 -4.97 7.58 14.81
N THR A 89 -6.21 8.05 14.90
CA THR A 89 -6.96 8.24 16.14
C THR A 89 -8.41 7.83 15.92
N ALA A 90 -9.09 7.33 16.96
CA ALA A 90 -10.50 6.98 16.89
C ALA A 90 -11.37 8.16 16.43
N CYS A 91 -11.06 9.39 16.86
CA CYS A 91 -11.76 10.60 16.39
C CYS A 91 -11.45 11.02 14.94
N ALA A 92 -10.45 10.41 14.31
CA ALA A 92 -10.15 10.61 12.89
C ALA A 92 -10.63 9.43 12.03
N ASP A 93 -11.14 8.37 12.68
CA ASP A 93 -11.82 7.28 12.00
C ASP A 93 -13.25 7.72 11.70
N THR A 94 -13.73 7.40 10.50
CA THR A 94 -15.13 7.64 10.10
C THR A 94 -16.01 6.42 10.34
N SER A 95 -15.47 5.37 10.97
CA SER A 95 -16.22 4.19 11.42
C SER A 95 -17.09 4.50 12.65
N GLU A 96 -17.97 3.57 13.01
CA GLU A 96 -18.98 3.78 14.07
C GLU A 96 -18.39 3.97 15.49
N ASP A 97 -17.09 3.75 15.68
CA ASP A 97 -16.40 3.92 16.97
C ASP A 97 -16.06 5.40 17.24
N HIS A 98 -17.07 6.14 17.69
CA HIS A 98 -16.93 7.55 18.04
C HIS A 98 -16.08 7.71 19.31
N CYS A 99 -15.16 8.66 19.29
CA CYS A 99 -14.37 8.98 20.46
C CYS A 99 -15.28 9.57 21.56
N GLY A 100 -15.40 8.88 22.70
CA GLY A 100 -16.34 9.27 23.78
C GLY A 100 -16.10 10.66 24.41
N ILE A 101 -14.99 11.33 24.09
CA ILE A 101 -14.68 12.69 24.56
C ILE A 101 -14.55 13.71 23.42
N GLU A 102 -14.97 13.35 22.21
CA GLU A 102 -14.80 14.16 21.00
C GLU A 102 -15.30 15.60 21.16
N SER A 103 -16.46 15.77 21.80
CA SER A 103 -17.11 17.07 22.03
C SER A 103 -16.35 18.03 22.95
N VAL A 104 -15.40 17.52 23.75
CA VAL A 104 -14.62 18.29 24.73
C VAL A 104 -13.11 18.18 24.50
N CYS A 105 -12.68 17.54 23.41
CA CYS A 105 -11.29 17.25 23.14
C CYS A 105 -10.59 18.47 22.49
N PRO A 106 -9.65 19.15 23.19
CA PRO A 106 -8.99 20.36 22.66
C PRO A 106 -8.02 20.08 21.49
N VAL A 107 -7.79 18.81 21.15
CA VAL A 107 -6.83 18.37 20.13
C VAL A 107 -7.47 17.65 18.93
N GLN A 108 -8.79 17.43 18.91
CA GLN A 108 -9.51 16.70 17.87
C GLN A 108 -9.17 17.21 16.45
N GLY A 109 -9.33 18.51 16.20
CA GLY A 109 -9.04 19.11 14.88
C GLY A 109 -7.56 19.08 14.47
N LYS A 110 -6.64 19.00 15.44
CA LYS A 110 -5.20 18.88 15.13
C LYS A 110 -4.85 17.49 14.63
N TRP A 111 -5.44 16.44 15.20
CA TRP A 111 -5.24 15.06 14.75
C TRP A 111 -5.81 14.80 13.36
N ASN A 112 -6.94 15.42 13.00
CA ASN A 112 -7.50 15.32 11.65
C ASN A 112 -6.53 15.83 10.59
N ARG A 113 -5.83 16.94 10.87
CA ARG A 113 -4.78 17.46 9.97
C ARG A 113 -3.61 16.47 9.83
N VAL A 114 -3.18 15.84 10.92
CA VAL A 114 -2.11 14.84 10.88
C VAL A 114 -2.55 13.60 10.10
N ASN A 115 -3.77 13.13 10.34
CA ASN A 115 -4.35 11.99 9.62
C ASN A 115 -4.45 12.26 8.11
N ALA A 116 -4.92 13.46 7.73
CA ALA A 116 -4.99 13.88 6.34
C ALA A 116 -3.60 13.92 5.67
N ALA A 117 -2.58 14.41 6.38
CA ALA A 117 -1.21 14.45 5.87
C ALA A 117 -0.64 13.03 5.64
N VAL A 118 -0.86 12.10 6.59
CA VAL A 118 -0.43 10.71 6.45
C VAL A 118 -1.18 10.02 5.30
N LEU A 119 -2.49 10.20 5.21
CA LEU A 119 -3.28 9.62 4.14
C LEU A 119 -2.89 10.16 2.76
N SER A 120 -2.58 11.46 2.66
CA SER A 120 -2.05 12.06 1.43
C SER A 120 -0.75 11.39 1.03
N ALA A 121 0.22 11.31 1.95
CA ALA A 121 1.52 10.69 1.66
C ALA A 121 1.39 9.23 1.21
N LEU A 122 0.45 8.46 1.77
CA LEU A 122 0.20 7.07 1.36
C LEU A 122 -0.53 6.97 0.00
N ARG A 123 -1.30 7.98 -0.40
CA ARG A 123 -1.97 8.05 -1.70
C ARG A 123 -1.03 8.53 -2.81
N ASP A 124 -0.03 9.32 -2.46
CA ASP A 124 0.94 9.86 -3.41
C ASP A 124 1.90 8.80 -3.94
N VAL A 125 2.04 7.65 -3.25
CA VAL A 125 2.88 6.53 -3.67
C VAL A 125 2.05 5.46 -4.38
N THR A 126 2.35 5.24 -5.66
CA THR A 126 1.66 4.25 -6.51
C THR A 126 2.36 2.90 -6.58
N LEU A 127 1.64 1.87 -7.00
CA LEU A 127 2.20 0.55 -7.30
C LEU A 127 3.18 0.64 -8.48
N ALA A 128 3.00 1.59 -9.41
CA ALA A 128 3.94 1.81 -10.50
C ALA A 128 5.33 2.19 -10.00
N GLU A 129 5.43 3.11 -9.04
CA GLU A 129 6.69 3.48 -8.40
C GLU A 129 7.33 2.28 -7.68
N MET A 130 6.52 1.50 -6.97
CA MET A 130 6.98 0.30 -6.26
C MET A 130 7.47 -0.82 -7.19
N VAL A 131 6.94 -0.89 -8.42
CA VAL A 131 7.41 -1.85 -9.44
C VAL A 131 8.71 -1.38 -10.08
N ALA A 132 8.88 -0.06 -10.26
CA ALA A 132 10.04 0.55 -10.89
C ALA A 132 11.28 0.54 -10.00
N ASP A 133 11.11 0.70 -8.68
CA ASP A 133 12.23 0.80 -7.74
C ASP A 133 12.68 -0.55 -7.18
N VAL A 134 13.83 -1.02 -7.68
CA VAL A 134 14.75 -1.88 -6.91
C VAL A 134 15.87 -1.01 -6.30
N ALA A 135 15.85 0.32 -6.51
CA ALA A 135 16.81 1.23 -5.90
C ALA A 135 16.45 1.47 -4.44
N THR A 136 17.37 1.03 -3.59
CA THR A 136 17.40 1.13 -2.14
C THR A 136 16.94 2.51 -1.64
N PHE A 137 15.88 2.52 -0.82
CA PHE A 137 15.41 3.62 0.04
C PHE A 137 16.34 4.85 0.10
N GLY A 138 16.26 5.71 -0.92
CA GLY A 138 16.92 7.01 -0.97
C GLY A 138 16.06 8.01 -0.22
N ILE A 139 16.19 8.04 1.11
CA ILE A 139 15.72 9.20 1.87
C ILE A 139 16.64 10.35 1.48
N ASP A 140 16.21 11.15 0.52
CA ASP A 140 16.76 12.49 0.31
C ASP A 140 16.46 13.29 1.58
N SER A 141 17.38 13.22 2.55
CA SER A 141 17.39 14.15 3.66
C SER A 141 17.61 15.55 3.10
N PRO A 142 16.76 16.53 3.43
CA PRO A 142 16.99 17.91 3.03
C PRO A 142 18.23 18.42 3.78
N GLY A 143 19.41 18.31 3.17
CA GLY A 143 20.68 18.66 3.82
C GLY A 143 21.99 18.33 3.07
N SER A 144 21.98 17.80 1.85
CA SER A 144 23.23 17.69 1.07
C SER A 144 23.56 19.03 0.40
N HIS A 145 24.31 19.85 1.14
CA HIS A 145 24.95 21.04 0.61
C HIS A 145 25.63 20.74 -0.73
N ARG A 146 25.23 21.50 -1.76
CA ARG A 146 25.95 21.66 -3.02
C ARG A 146 27.43 21.87 -2.72
N ARG A 147 28.30 20.95 -3.14
CA ARG A 147 29.71 21.27 -3.32
C ARG A 147 29.78 22.25 -4.48
N HIS A 148 30.04 23.50 -4.13
CA HIS A 148 30.46 24.53 -5.06
C HIS A 148 31.85 24.13 -5.54
N GLU A 149 31.94 23.57 -6.75
CA GLU A 149 33.20 23.50 -7.50
C GLU A 149 33.61 24.96 -7.80
N PRO A 150 34.82 25.42 -7.43
CA PRO A 150 35.29 26.71 -7.89
C PRO A 150 35.72 26.59 -9.37
N PRO A 151 35.57 27.66 -10.18
CA PRO A 151 36.01 27.62 -11.57
C PRO A 151 37.54 27.52 -11.62
N ALA A 152 38.03 26.61 -12.46
CA ALA A 152 39.44 26.46 -12.76
C ALA A 152 39.94 27.72 -13.49
N VAL A 153 40.82 28.48 -12.82
CA VAL A 153 41.80 29.42 -13.41
C VAL A 153 43.08 29.35 -12.59
#